data_AF-A0A7Z1PMB4-F1
#
_entry.id   AF-A0A7Z1PMB4-F1
#
_cell.length_a   1.000
_cell.length_b   1.000
_cell.length_c   1.000
_cell.angle_alpha   90.00
_cell.angle_beta   90.00
_cell.angle_gamma   90.00
#
_symmetry.space_group_name_H-M   'P 1'
#
loop_
_entity.id
_entity.type
_entity.pdbx_description
1 polymer ?
#
loop_
_entity_poly.entity_id
_entity_poly.type
_entity_poly.pdbx_seq_one_letter_code
_entity_poly.pdbx_strand_id
1 'polypeptide(L)'
;MIYDEKAEKLEQAGLYRRAAARWLTVLDRCRDAPSREWIARRRLCCIEQAETPRPVTDTFGDVHRAATELQKSMGFWQPEMLSEKSKSIHHGNSPADRALPDRMKNECEIIRNTLALTRLHSSDF
;
A
#
# COMPACT_ATOMS: atom_id res chain seq x y z
N MET A 1 7.76 -24.22 7.83
CA MET A 1 7.12 -23.18 6.98
C MET A 1 5.93 -22.64 7.76
N ILE A 2 5.78 -21.32 7.88
CA ILE A 2 4.69 -20.70 8.67
C ILE A 2 3.49 -20.42 7.79
N TYR A 3 2.30 -20.72 8.30
CA TYR A 3 1.02 -20.52 7.64
C TYR A 3 0.19 -19.47 8.40
N ASP A 4 -0.27 -18.44 7.71
CA ASP A 4 -1.28 -17.49 8.22
C ASP A 4 -2.32 -17.27 7.13
N GLU A 5 -3.48 -17.91 7.28
CA GLU A 5 -4.57 -17.90 6.30
C GLU A 5 -4.98 -16.48 5.90
N LYS A 6 -4.99 -15.55 6.85
CA LYS A 6 -5.38 -14.17 6.62
C LYS A 6 -4.34 -13.42 5.79
N ALA A 7 -3.05 -13.62 6.06
CA ALA A 7 -1.98 -13.01 5.28
C ALA A 7 -2.00 -13.52 3.84
N GLU A 8 -2.17 -14.82 3.64
CA GLU A 8 -2.20 -15.44 2.31
C GLU A 8 -3.42 -15.00 1.50
N LYS A 9 -4.61 -14.95 2.11
CA LYS A 9 -5.81 -14.40 1.44
C LYS A 9 -5.62 -12.95 1.00
N LEU A 10 -4.91 -12.14 1.78
CA LEU A 10 -4.60 -10.75 1.41
C LEU A 10 -3.59 -10.66 0.27
N GLU A 11 -2.58 -11.55 0.23
CA GLU A 11 -1.66 -11.68 -0.92
C GLU A 11 -2.41 -12.08 -2.19
N GLN A 12 -3.27 -13.09 -2.12
CA GLN A 12 -4.08 -13.56 -3.26
C GLN A 12 -5.03 -12.48 -3.78
N ALA A 13 -5.57 -11.64 -2.88
CA ALA A 13 -6.40 -10.50 -3.26
C ALA A 13 -5.62 -9.29 -3.80
N GLY A 14 -4.27 -9.35 -3.87
CA GLY A 14 -3.42 -8.24 -4.28
C GLY A 14 -3.39 -7.07 -3.29
N LEU A 15 -3.84 -7.28 -2.05
CA LEU A 15 -3.89 -6.27 -0.99
C LEU A 15 -2.57 -6.22 -0.22
N TYR A 16 -1.46 -6.03 -0.94
CA TYR A 16 -0.11 -6.26 -0.44
C TYR A 16 0.28 -5.39 0.77
N ARG A 17 -0.21 -4.14 0.87
CA ARG A 17 0.03 -3.29 2.07
C ARG A 17 -0.59 -3.90 3.33
N ARG A 18 -1.79 -4.47 3.21
CA ARG A 18 -2.50 -5.11 4.32
C ARG A 18 -1.87 -6.46 4.65
N ALA A 19 -1.45 -7.21 3.63
CA ALA A 19 -0.70 -8.44 3.81
C ALA A 19 0.62 -8.19 4.57
N ALA A 20 1.40 -7.17 4.20
CA ALA A 20 2.64 -6.82 4.88
C ALA A 20 2.44 -6.47 6.36
N ALA A 21 1.38 -5.73 6.68
CA ALA A 21 1.02 -5.44 8.07
C ALA A 21 0.63 -6.72 8.84
N ARG A 22 -0.10 -7.65 8.20
CA ARG A 22 -0.43 -8.94 8.81
C ARG A 22 0.83 -9.78 9.06
N TRP A 23 1.73 -9.87 8.08
CA TRP A 23 3.01 -10.57 8.23
C TRP A 23 3.87 -10.00 9.36
N LEU A 24 3.84 -8.67 9.59
CA LEU A 24 4.51 -8.07 10.75
C LEU A 24 3.93 -8.59 12.07
N THR A 25 2.60 -8.66 12.20
CA THR A 25 1.97 -9.22 13.42
C THR A 25 2.29 -10.70 13.64
N VAL A 26 2.53 -11.46 12.57
CA VAL A 26 2.96 -12.87 12.66
C VAL A 26 4.44 -12.96 13.05
N LEU A 27 5.28 -12.06 12.51
CA LEU A 27 6.69 -11.95 12.86
C LEU A 27 6.90 -11.67 14.36
N ASP A 28 6.12 -10.75 14.93
CA ASP A 28 6.20 -10.39 16.36
C ASP A 28 5.91 -11.58 17.29
N ARG A 29 5.07 -12.52 16.84
CA ARG A 29 4.69 -13.71 17.61
C ARG A 29 5.66 -14.88 17.41
N CYS A 30 6.53 -14.80 16.42
CA CYS A 30 7.41 -15.88 16.04
C CYS A 30 8.74 -15.81 16.81
N ARG A 31 9.12 -16.92 17.45
CA ARG A 31 10.36 -17.04 18.23
C ARG A 31 11.50 -17.71 17.47
N ASP A 32 11.19 -18.50 16.45
CA ASP A 32 12.20 -19.26 15.72
C ASP A 32 12.90 -18.38 14.69
N ALA A 33 14.23 -18.34 14.73
CA ALA A 33 15.05 -17.58 13.77
C ALA A 33 14.76 -17.90 12.29
N PRO A 34 14.72 -19.17 11.83
CA PRO A 34 14.50 -19.47 10.41
C PRO A 34 13.09 -19.06 9.96
N SER A 35 12.12 -19.21 10.85
CA SER A 35 10.73 -18.83 10.59
C SER A 35 10.57 -17.31 10.51
N ARG A 36 11.25 -16.55 11.38
CA ARG A 36 11.27 -15.09 11.36
C ARG A 36 11.89 -14.57 10.06
N GLU A 37 13.01 -15.14 9.63
CA GLU A 37 13.65 -14.75 8.37
C GLU A 37 12.73 -14.99 7.17
N TRP A 38 12.05 -16.13 7.14
CA TRP A 38 11.08 -16.43 6.08
C TRP A 38 9.93 -15.41 6.05
N ILE A 39 9.34 -15.08 7.21
CA ILE A 39 8.27 -14.07 7.30
C ILE A 39 8.80 -12.68 6.88
N ALA A 40 10.01 -12.32 7.29
CA ALA A 40 10.62 -11.04 6.93
C ALA A 40 10.79 -10.89 5.41
N ARG A 41 11.28 -11.94 4.73
CA ARG A 41 11.38 -11.98 3.27
C ARG A 41 10.01 -11.89 2.59
N ARG A 42 9.01 -12.62 3.10
CA ARG A 42 7.63 -12.58 2.60
C ARG A 42 7.02 -11.18 2.70
N ARG A 43 7.22 -10.53 3.85
CA ARG A 43 6.80 -9.15 4.09
C ARG A 43 7.47 -8.17 3.13
N LEU A 44 8.77 -8.31 2.89
CA LEU A 44 9.51 -7.47 1.95
C LEU A 44 8.92 -7.57 0.54
N CYS A 45 8.65 -8.79 0.07
CA CYS A 45 8.00 -9.02 -1.22
C CYS A 45 6.64 -8.31 -1.31
N CYS A 46 5.82 -8.35 -0.25
CA CYS A 46 4.57 -7.61 -0.22
C CYS A 46 4.77 -6.07 -0.31
N ILE A 47 5.83 -5.53 0.28
CA ILE A 47 6.11 -4.09 0.20
C ILE A 47 6.50 -3.70 -1.24
N GLU A 48 7.38 -4.46 -1.87
CA GLU A 48 7.80 -4.25 -3.26
C GLU A 48 6.60 -4.32 -4.24
N GLN A 49 5.71 -5.30 -4.05
CA GLN A 49 4.48 -5.42 -4.84
C GLN A 49 3.50 -4.26 -4.58
N ALA A 50 3.50 -3.69 -3.37
CA ALA A 50 2.67 -2.54 -3.04
C ALA A 50 3.21 -1.20 -3.56
N GLU A 51 4.52 -1.11 -3.79
CA GLU A 51 5.21 0.03 -4.40
C GLU A 51 5.11 0.01 -5.92
N THR A 52 5.02 -1.18 -6.51
CA THR A 52 4.77 -1.35 -7.94
C THR A 52 3.46 -0.62 -8.28
N PRO A 53 3.49 0.43 -9.13
CA PRO A 53 2.28 1.13 -9.54
C PRO A 53 1.35 0.10 -10.14
N ARG A 54 0.12 0.01 -9.62
CA ARG A 54 -0.88 -0.82 -10.29
C ARG A 54 -0.98 -0.33 -11.73
N PRO A 55 -0.93 -1.23 -12.74
CA PRO A 55 -1.12 -0.83 -14.12
C PRO A 55 -2.40 0.01 -14.16
N VAL A 56 -2.29 1.21 -14.74
CA VAL A 56 -3.44 2.09 -14.94
C VAL A 56 -4.40 1.28 -15.80
N THR A 57 -5.46 0.76 -15.17
CA THR A 57 -6.58 0.20 -15.92
C THR A 57 -7.07 1.31 -16.81
N ASP A 58 -7.24 1.05 -18.11
CA ASP A 58 -7.72 2.01 -19.10
C ASP A 58 -8.77 2.89 -18.44
N THR A 59 -8.38 4.14 -18.20
CA THR A 59 -9.21 5.02 -17.41
C THR A 59 -10.41 5.28 -18.29
N PHE A 60 -11.60 4.79 -17.91
CA PHE A 60 -12.86 5.08 -18.59
C PHE A 60 -13.22 6.58 -18.57
N GLY A 61 -12.24 7.46 -18.36
CA GLY A 61 -12.35 8.90 -18.37
C GLY A 61 -12.87 9.43 -19.70
N ASP A 62 -12.57 8.74 -20.82
CA ASP A 62 -13.12 9.11 -22.12
C ASP A 62 -14.63 8.82 -22.19
N VAL A 63 -15.05 7.65 -21.69
CA VAL A 63 -16.47 7.29 -21.56
C VAL A 63 -17.20 8.25 -20.61
N HIS A 64 -16.57 8.59 -19.48
CA HIS A 64 -17.12 9.52 -18.50
C HIS A 64 -17.25 10.94 -19.05
N ARG A 65 -16.24 11.40 -19.81
CA ARG A 65 -16.26 12.70 -20.48
C ARG A 65 -17.37 12.76 -21.52
N ALA A 66 -17.46 11.74 -22.39
CA ALA A 66 -18.52 11.65 -23.39
C ALA A 66 -19.92 11.60 -22.76
N ALA A 67 -20.10 10.83 -21.68
CA ALA A 67 -21.37 10.78 -20.95
C ALA A 67 -21.73 12.14 -20.31
N THR A 68 -20.75 12.83 -19.74
CA THR A 68 -20.94 14.16 -19.13
C THR A 68 -21.31 15.22 -20.18
N GLU A 69 -20.64 15.20 -21.34
CA GLU A 69 -20.95 16.08 -22.47
C GLU A 69 -22.36 15.83 -22.99
N LEU A 70 -22.77 14.56 -23.11
CA LEU A 70 -24.13 14.20 -23.50
C LEU A 70 -25.17 14.71 -22.50
N GLN A 71 -24.94 14.52 -21.19
CA GLN A 71 -25.85 15.03 -20.15
C GLN A 71 -26.03 16.55 -20.24
N LYS A 72 -24.95 17.30 -20.52
CA LYS A 72 -24.99 18.75 -20.72
C LYS A 72 -25.76 19.12 -21.98
N SER A 73 -25.47 18.46 -23.10
CA SER A 73 -26.15 18.69 -24.38
C SER A 73 -27.65 18.39 -24.32
N MET A 74 -28.06 17.44 -23.48
CA MET A 74 -29.46 17.06 -23.33
C MET A 74 -30.24 17.91 -22.33
N GLY A 75 -29.60 18.93 -21.73
CA GLY A 75 -30.28 19.87 -20.83
C GLY A 75 -30.65 19.29 -19.45
N PHE A 76 -30.11 18.12 -19.08
CA PHE A 76 -30.31 17.52 -17.76
C PHE A 76 -29.41 18.16 -16.67
N TRP A 77 -28.48 19.05 -17.06
CA TRP A 77 -27.61 19.78 -16.14
C TRP A 77 -28.27 21.10 -15.69
N GLN A 78 -28.91 21.09 -14.52
CA GLN A 78 -29.31 22.31 -13.80
C GLN A 78 -28.28 22.64 -12.70
N PRO A 79 -27.63 23.82 -12.72
CA PRO A 79 -26.68 24.22 -11.68
C PRO A 79 -27.34 24.59 -10.34
N GLU A 80 -28.65 24.81 -10.30
CA GLU A 80 -29.37 25.32 -9.11
C GLU A 80 -29.49 24.30 -7.96
N MET A 81 -29.42 22.99 -8.24
CA MET A 81 -29.64 21.94 -7.24
C MET A 81 -28.34 21.41 -6.59
N LEU A 82 -27.18 21.97 -6.93
CA LEU A 82 -25.90 21.64 -6.28
C LEU A 82 -25.51 22.63 -5.17
N SER A 83 -26.46 23.44 -4.69
CA SER A 83 -26.28 24.29 -3.51
C SER A 83 -26.43 23.55 -2.17
N GLU A 84 -26.96 22.33 -2.15
CA GLU A 84 -27.15 21.61 -0.88
C GLU A 84 -26.27 20.38 -0.77
N LYS A 85 -25.15 20.60 -0.07
CA LYS A 85 -24.33 19.58 0.60
C LYS A 85 -23.75 18.53 -0.35
N SER A 86 -22.80 19.00 -1.15
CA SER A 86 -21.48 18.36 -1.07
C SER A 86 -20.99 18.54 0.37
N LYS A 87 -21.45 17.67 1.29
CA LYS A 87 -20.63 17.30 2.43
C LYS A 87 -19.35 16.77 1.79
N SER A 88 -18.38 17.67 1.69
CA SER A 88 -16.99 17.31 1.56
C SER A 88 -16.80 16.24 2.63
N ILE A 89 -16.75 14.97 2.21
CA ILE A 89 -15.98 14.00 2.97
C ILE A 89 -14.57 14.51 2.80
N HIS A 90 -14.19 15.45 3.66
CA HIS A 90 -12.82 15.66 4.04
C HIS A 90 -12.37 14.34 4.67
N HIS A 91 -12.06 13.33 3.84
CA HIS A 91 -10.83 12.63 4.10
C HIS A 91 -9.76 13.65 3.76
N GLY A 92 -9.30 14.35 4.80
CA GLY A 92 -8.25 15.33 4.71
C GLY A 92 -7.02 14.70 4.07
N ASN A 93 -6.87 14.87 2.77
CA ASN A 93 -5.60 14.77 2.10
C ASN A 93 -5.07 16.20 1.98
N SER A 94 -4.73 16.77 3.13
CA SER A 94 -3.89 17.97 3.17
C SER A 94 -2.53 17.61 2.58
N PRO A 95 -1.98 18.38 1.62
CA PRO A 95 -0.61 18.18 1.14
C PRO A 95 0.43 18.41 2.24
N ALA A 96 0.04 18.96 3.39
CA ALA A 96 0.91 19.27 4.52
C ALA A 96 1.24 18.06 5.42
N ASP A 97 0.50 16.94 5.34
CA ASP A 97 0.74 15.76 6.19
C ASP A 97 1.57 14.66 5.50
N ARG A 98 2.19 14.98 4.35
CA ARG A 98 3.05 14.03 3.62
C ARG A 98 4.49 13.97 4.13
N ALA A 99 4.76 14.51 5.32
CA ALA A 99 5.93 14.14 6.10
C ALA A 99 5.67 12.75 6.71
N LEU A 100 6.17 11.72 6.03
CA LEU A 100 6.34 10.40 6.63
C LEU A 100 7.04 10.60 7.99
N PRO A 101 6.49 10.14 9.13
CA PRO A 101 7.15 10.33 10.41
C PRO A 101 8.56 9.75 10.29
N ASP A 102 9.58 10.54 10.64
CA ASP A 102 10.99 10.18 10.50
C ASP A 102 11.33 8.82 11.13
N ARG A 103 10.47 8.33 12.02
CA ARG A 103 10.54 7.00 12.62
C ARG A 103 10.49 5.83 11.62
N MET A 104 9.72 5.91 10.52
CA MET A 104 9.61 4.81 9.54
C MET A 104 10.69 4.82 8.47
N LYS A 105 11.34 5.97 8.22
CA LYS A 105 12.53 6.02 7.34
C LYS A 105 13.71 5.33 8.02
N ASN A 106 13.85 5.53 9.32
CA ASN A 106 14.93 5.00 10.13
C ASN A 106 14.86 3.46 10.25
N GLU A 107 13.67 2.86 10.31
CA GLU A 107 13.53 1.39 10.39
C GLU A 107 13.87 0.67 9.07
N CYS A 108 13.49 1.24 7.92
CA CYS A 108 13.89 0.71 6.61
C CYS A 108 15.39 0.89 6.32
N GLU A 109 16.03 1.88 6.94
CA GLU A 109 17.48 2.10 6.84
C GLU A 109 18.26 1.22 7.82
N ILE A 110 17.72 0.96 9.01
CA ILE A 110 18.23 -0.05 9.96
C ILE A 110 18.16 -1.45 9.35
N ILE A 111 17.05 -1.84 8.72
CA ILE A 111 16.91 -3.16 8.07
C ILE A 111 17.87 -3.28 6.88
N ARG A 112 18.01 -2.24 6.04
CA ARG A 112 18.99 -2.23 4.94
C ARG A 112 20.43 -2.31 5.44
N ASN A 113 20.81 -1.56 6.47
CA ASN A 113 22.16 -1.58 7.03
C ASN A 113 22.48 -2.87 7.81
N THR A 114 21.50 -3.46 8.49
CA THR A 114 21.70 -4.73 9.22
C THR A 114 21.90 -5.89 8.25
N LEU A 115 21.16 -5.93 7.14
CA LEU A 115 21.37 -6.92 6.08
C LEU A 115 22.69 -6.72 5.31
N ALA A 116 23.17 -5.47 5.17
CA ALA A 116 24.48 -5.17 4.59
C ALA A 116 25.65 -5.58 5.50
N LEU A 117 25.51 -5.42 6.83
CA LEU A 117 26.54 -5.79 7.81
C LEU A 117 26.64 -7.31 8.01
N THR A 118 25.53 -8.05 7.93
CA THR A 118 25.56 -9.53 7.93
C THR A 118 26.18 -10.12 6.66
N ARG A 119 26.31 -9.34 5.58
CA ARG A 119 26.97 -9.76 4.33
C ARG A 119 28.48 -9.51 4.32
N LEU A 120 29.00 -8.64 5.19
CA LEU A 120 30.43 -8.35 5.34
C LEU A 120 31.11 -9.19 6.45
N HIS A 121 30.37 -9.68 7.44
CA HIS A 121 30.92 -10.54 8.51
C HIS A 121 31.03 -12.03 8.14
N SER A 122 30.66 -12.43 6.92
CA SER A 122 30.80 -13.81 6.44
C SER A 122 32.01 -13.99 5.50
N SER A 123 32.89 -12.99 5.41
CA SER A 123 34.12 -13.02 4.59
C SER A 123 35.41 -13.00 5.41
N ASP A 124 35.33 -13.10 6.73
CA ASP A 124 36.47 -13.27 7.63
C ASP A 124 36.16 -14.36 8.67
N PHE A 125 35.97 -15.61 8.20
CA PHE A 125 36.30 -16.85 8.93
C PHE A 125 36.32 -18.05 7.97
#